data_AF-A0A257JH55-F1
#
_entry.id   AF-A0A257JH55-F1
#
_cell.length_a   1.000
_cell.length_b   1.000
_cell.length_c   1.000
_cell.angle_alpha   90.00
_cell.angle_beta   90.00
_cell.angle_gamma   90.00
#
_symmetry.space_group_name_H-M   'P 1'
#
loop_
_entity.id
_entity.type
_entity.pdbx_description
1 polymer ?
#
loop_
_entity_poly.entity_id
_entity_poly.type
_entity_poly.pdbx_seq_one_letter_code
_entity_poly.pdbx_strand_id
1 'polypeptide(L)'
;MPVDEQRRLARLQRLRRATQIGFFVLFLTAPALNLLRFDLSETQLWVLGQRWQLGIDALRQGQATATQAALGIVLRGILPALLLAGAFL
;
A
#
# COMPACT_ATOMS: atom_id res chain seq x y z
N MET A 1 -13.91 41.12 -1.14
CA MET A 1 -12.96 39.99 -1.03
C MET A 1 -11.67 40.39 -1.75
N PRO A 2 -10.51 40.36 -1.09
CA PRO A 2 -9.24 40.72 -1.71
C PRO A 2 -8.92 39.79 -2.89
N VAL A 3 -8.39 40.34 -3.99
CA VAL A 3 -8.04 39.60 -5.23
C VAL A 3 -7.09 38.43 -4.95
N ASP A 4 -6.21 38.57 -3.96
CA ASP A 4 -5.26 37.52 -3.56
C ASP A 4 -5.94 36.30 -2.97
N GLU A 5 -7.05 36.50 -2.26
CA GLU A 5 -7.85 35.40 -1.70
C GLU A 5 -8.55 34.62 -2.81
N GLN A 6 -9.09 35.31 -3.82
CA GLN A 6 -9.67 34.65 -5.00
C GLN A 6 -8.64 33.81 -5.76
N ARG A 7 -7.43 34.32 -5.95
CA ARG A 7 -6.31 33.59 -6.57
C ARG A 7 -5.90 32.36 -5.75
N ARG A 8 -5.84 32.50 -4.43
CA ARG A 8 -5.54 31.39 -3.50
C ARG A 8 -6.61 30.30 -3.59
N LEU A 9 -7.89 30.67 -3.54
CA LEU A 9 -9.01 29.73 -3.66
C LEU A 9 -8.98 28.99 -5.00
N ALA A 10 -8.73 29.70 -6.11
CA ALA A 10 -8.61 29.08 -7.42
C ALA A 10 -7.43 28.08 -7.50
N ARG A 11 -6.28 28.41 -6.89
CA ARG A 11 -5.14 27.49 -6.80
C ARG A 11 -5.47 26.24 -5.99
N LEU A 12 -6.13 26.39 -4.83
CA LEU A 12 -6.54 25.26 -3.99
C LEU A 12 -7.54 24.35 -4.70
N GLN A 13 -8.48 24.92 -5.47
CA GLN A 13 -9.42 24.13 -6.29
C GLN A 13 -8.71 23.36 -7.40
N ARG A 14 -7.71 23.96 -8.07
CA ARG A 14 -6.88 23.26 -9.07
C ARG A 14 -6.10 22.12 -8.44
N LEU A 15 -5.46 22.35 -7.29
CA LEU A 15 -4.73 21.31 -6.57
C LEU A 15 -5.65 20.16 -6.14
N ARG A 16 -6.85 20.48 -5.60
CA ARG A 16 -7.85 19.48 -5.24
C ARG A 16 -8.24 18.60 -6.43
N ARG A 17 -8.52 19.20 -7.59
CA ARG A 17 -8.87 18.44 -8.80
C ARG A 17 -7.69 17.58 -9.27
N ALA A 18 -6.48 18.13 -9.25
CA ALA A 18 -5.28 17.40 -9.64
C ALA A 18 -5.02 16.20 -8.72
N THR A 19 -5.16 16.34 -7.40
CA THR A 19 -4.98 15.23 -6.46
C THR A 19 -6.07 14.17 -6.58
N GLN A 20 -7.33 14.57 -6.80
CA GLN A 20 -8.43 13.64 -7.04
C GLN A 20 -8.20 12.83 -8.32
N ILE A 21 -7.90 13.48 -9.44
CA ILE A 21 -7.61 12.80 -10.71
C ILE A 21 -6.37 11.91 -10.56
N GLY A 22 -5.31 12.42 -9.95
CA GLY A 22 -4.09 11.67 -9.70
C GLY A 22 -4.34 10.43 -8.85
N PHE A 23 -5.16 10.52 -7.81
CA PHE A 23 -5.57 9.37 -7.00
C PHE A 23 -6.33 8.33 -7.83
N PHE A 24 -7.32 8.74 -8.63
CA PHE A 24 -8.06 7.80 -9.47
C PHE A 24 -7.19 7.13 -10.53
N VAL A 25 -6.32 7.89 -11.21
CA VAL A 25 -5.37 7.35 -12.18
C VAL A 25 -4.42 6.36 -11.51
N LEU A 26 -3.83 6.73 -10.36
CA LEU A 26 -2.96 5.84 -9.60
C LEU A 26 -3.70 4.56 -9.18
N PHE A 27 -4.90 4.68 -8.64
CA PHE A 27 -5.68 3.54 -8.15
C PHE A 27 -6.09 2.59 -9.29
N LEU A 28 -6.58 3.13 -10.42
CA LEU A 28 -6.98 2.32 -11.57
C LEU A 28 -5.78 1.60 -12.22
N THR A 29 -4.62 2.24 -12.27
CA THR A 29 -3.40 1.67 -12.85
C THR A 29 -2.63 0.77 -11.89
N ALA A 30 -2.80 0.94 -10.57
CA ALA A 30 -2.09 0.19 -9.55
C ALA A 30 -2.12 -1.34 -9.71
N PRO A 31 -3.27 -2.00 -9.96
CA PRO A 31 -3.29 -3.45 -10.14
C PRO A 31 -2.61 -3.91 -11.43
N ALA A 32 -2.73 -3.15 -12.54
CA ALA A 32 -2.09 -3.48 -13.81
C ALA A 32 -0.56 -3.37 -13.73
N LEU A 33 -0.06 -2.43 -12.92
CA LEU A 33 1.35 -2.17 -12.70
C LEU A 33 1.92 -2.89 -11.45
N ASN A 34 1.11 -3.71 -10.76
CA ASN A 34 1.47 -4.38 -9.51
C ASN A 34 2.01 -3.41 -8.43
N LEU A 35 1.47 -2.19 -8.35
CA LEU A 35 1.92 -1.19 -7.36
C LEU A 35 1.48 -1.53 -5.94
N LEU A 36 0.25 -2.02 -5.77
CA LEU A 36 -0.27 -2.49 -4.49
C LEU A 36 -1.35 -3.53 -4.75
N ARG A 37 -0.98 -4.80 -4.77
CA ARG A 37 -1.90 -5.90 -5.11
C ARG A 37 -1.62 -7.12 -4.24
N PHE A 38 -2.65 -7.65 -3.59
CA PHE A 38 -2.56 -8.95 -2.94
C PHE A 38 -2.98 -10.06 -3.90
N ASP A 39 -2.19 -11.12 -3.95
CA ASP A 39 -2.43 -12.28 -4.78
C ASP A 39 -2.72 -13.50 -3.90
N LEU A 40 -3.91 -14.07 -4.06
CA LEU A 40 -4.45 -15.15 -3.23
C LEU A 40 -3.92 -16.53 -3.63
N SER A 41 -3.46 -16.71 -4.88
CA SER A 41 -2.93 -18.00 -5.33
C SER A 41 -1.58 -18.30 -4.70
N GLU A 42 -0.68 -17.31 -4.71
CA GLU A 42 0.68 -17.39 -4.18
C GLU A 42 0.85 -16.73 -2.79
N THR A 43 -0.26 -16.29 -2.18
CA THR A 43 -0.28 -15.59 -0.87
C THR A 43 0.75 -14.46 -0.73
N GLN A 44 0.96 -13.71 -1.81
CA GLN A 44 1.98 -12.67 -1.94
C GLN A 44 1.38 -11.28 -2.05
N LEU A 45 2.07 -10.28 -1.50
CA LEU A 45 1.72 -8.88 -1.65
C LEU A 45 2.71 -8.23 -2.62
N TRP A 46 2.20 -7.58 -3.66
CA TRP A 46 2.98 -6.72 -4.53
C TRP A 46 3.04 -5.32 -3.94
N VAL A 47 4.24 -4.80 -3.75
CA VAL A 47 4.48 -3.43 -3.27
C VAL A 47 5.47 -2.77 -4.23
N LEU A 48 5.01 -1.73 -4.93
CA LEU A 48 5.79 -1.00 -5.93
C LEU A 48 6.43 -1.94 -6.99
N GLY A 49 5.68 -2.95 -7.43
CA GLY A 49 6.15 -3.96 -8.39
C GLY A 49 7.11 -5.01 -7.81
N GLN A 50 7.46 -4.93 -6.52
CA GLN A 50 8.28 -5.93 -5.83
C GLN A 50 7.40 -6.96 -5.13
N ARG A 51 7.83 -8.21 -5.18
CA ARG A 51 7.13 -9.34 -4.54
C ARG A 51 7.49 -9.37 -3.05
N TRP A 52 6.50 -9.17 -2.19
CA TRP A 52 6.62 -9.26 -0.74
C TRP A 52 5.89 -10.49 -0.24
N GLN A 53 6.64 -11.52 0.15
CA GLN A 53 6.09 -12.77 0.65
C GLN A 53 6.01 -12.80 2.17
N LEU A 54 4.88 -13.25 2.70
CA LEU A 54 4.67 -13.44 4.13
C LEU A 54 5.15 -14.82 4.62
N GLY A 55 5.45 -15.75 3.70
CA GLY A 55 5.93 -17.11 4.02
C GLY A 55 4.84 -18.07 4.46
N ILE A 56 3.58 -17.80 4.11
CA ILE A 56 2.41 -18.62 4.50
C ILE A 56 2.30 -19.88 3.63
N ASP A 57 2.95 -19.90 2.47
CA ASP A 57 2.95 -21.05 1.56
C ASP A 57 3.51 -22.31 2.23
N ALA A 58 4.51 -22.18 3.10
CA ALA A 58 5.08 -23.31 3.84
C ALA A 58 4.06 -23.94 4.80
N LEU A 59 3.14 -23.15 5.37
CA LEU A 59 2.03 -23.68 6.17
C LEU A 59 1.04 -24.45 5.29
N ARG A 60 0.69 -23.90 4.11
CA ARG A 60 -0.20 -24.59 3.15
C ARG A 60 0.39 -25.90 2.64
N GLN A 61 1.71 -25.95 2.48
CA GLN A 61 2.44 -27.15 2.04
C GLN A 61 2.69 -28.15 3.18
N GLY A 62 2.25 -27.87 4.41
CA GLY A 62 2.49 -28.72 5.58
C GLY A 62 3.97 -28.75 6.04
N GLN A 63 4.79 -27.81 5.55
CA GLN A 63 6.22 -27.71 5.85
C GLN A 63 6.52 -26.77 7.02
N ALA A 64 5.54 -26.00 7.47
CA ALA A 64 5.65 -25.11 8.61
C ALA A 64 4.51 -25.33 9.61
N THR A 65 4.79 -25.10 10.89
CA THR A 65 3.76 -25.09 11.95
C THR A 65 2.96 -23.81 11.93
N ALA A 66 1.76 -23.82 12.53
CA ALA A 66 0.93 -22.63 12.68
C ALA A 66 1.68 -21.49 13.40
N THR A 67 2.50 -21.82 14.41
CA THR A 67 3.33 -20.85 15.14
C THR A 67 4.39 -20.21 14.25
N GLN A 68 5.06 -21.00 13.40
CA GLN A 68 6.07 -20.48 12.47
C GLN A 68 5.43 -19.51 11.44
N ALA A 69 4.24 -19.85 10.94
CA ALA A 69 3.51 -18.98 10.03
C ALA A 69 3.04 -17.68 10.72
N ALA A 70 2.51 -17.78 11.94
CA ALA A 70 2.10 -16.62 12.73
C ALA A 70 3.28 -15.67 12.98
N LEU A 71 4.44 -16.20 13.39
CA LEU A 71 5.66 -15.42 13.56
C LEU A 71 6.11 -14.78 12.23
N GLY A 72 6.02 -15.50 11.11
CA GLY A 72 6.31 -14.96 9.78
C GLY A 72 5.44 -13.74 9.44
N ILE A 73 4.14 -13.82 9.66
CA ILE A 73 3.20 -12.71 9.43
C ILE A 73 3.51 -11.52 10.33
N VAL A 74 3.76 -11.75 11.63
CA VAL A 74 4.10 -10.68 12.58
C VAL A 74 5.39 -9.99 12.16
N LEU A 75 6.46 -10.75 11.90
CA LEU A 75 7.79 -10.21 11.63
C LEU A 75 7.93 -9.60 10.23
N ARG A 76 7.27 -10.17 9.22
CA ARG A 76 7.42 -9.75 7.81
C ARG A 76 6.26 -8.90 7.30
N GLY A 77 5.13 -8.87 8.01
CA GLY A 77 3.96 -8.06 7.66
C GLY A 77 3.71 -6.94 8.67
N ILE A 78 3.38 -7.31 9.91
CA ILE A 78 2.94 -6.34 10.93
C ILE A 78 4.08 -5.43 11.38
N LEU A 79 5.24 -5.98 11.73
CA LEU A 79 6.36 -5.22 12.25
C LEU A 79 6.85 -4.15 11.25
N PRO A 80 7.06 -4.44 9.94
CA PRO A 80 7.38 -3.42 8.95
C PRO A 80 6.31 -2.32 8.83
N ALA A 81 5.02 -2.66 8.92
CA ALA A 81 3.94 -1.69 8.89
C ALA A 81 3.96 -0.76 10.12
N LEU A 82 4.24 -1.31 11.31
CA LEU A 82 4.40 -0.52 12.53
C LEU A 82 5.63 0.38 12.49
N LEU A 83 6.76 -0.12 11.99
CA LEU A 83 7.98 0.69 11.80
C LEU A 83 7.74 1.84 10.82
N LEU A 84 7.02 1.58 9.74
CA LEU A 84 6.61 2.62 8.80
C LEU A 84 5.75 3.65 9.52
N ALA A 85 4.65 3.27 10.16
CA ALA A 85 3.77 4.20 10.87
C ALA A 85 4.52 5.04 11.92
N GLY A 86 5.40 4.40 12.71
CA GLY A 86 6.23 5.08 13.71
C GLY A 86 7.27 6.05 13.12
N ALA A 87 7.67 5.90 11.86
CA ALA A 87 8.56 6.85 11.19
C ALA A 87 7.83 8.13 10.71
N PHE A 88 6.50 8.10 10.60
CA PHE A 88 5.67 9.23 10.16
C PHE A 88 4.91 9.92 11.29
N LEU A 89 4.93 9.38 12.51
CA LEU A 89 4.34 9.94 13.73
C LEU A 89 5.38 10.75 14.52
#